data_AF-A0A7J7IZR0-F1
#
_entry.id   AF-A0A7J7IZR0-F1
#
_cell.length_a   1.000
_cell.length_b   1.000
_cell.length_c   1.000
_cell.angle_alpha   90.00
_cell.angle_beta   90.00
_cell.angle_gamma   90.00
#
_symmetry.space_group_name_H-M   'P 1'
#
loop_
_entity.id
_entity.type
_entity.pdbx_description
1 polymer ?
#
loop_
_entity_poly.entity_id
_entity_poly.type
_entity_poly.pdbx_seq_one_letter_code
_entity_poly.pdbx_strand_id
1 'polypeptide(L)'
;MIIINTSTTNTTSSSSSSSSSTRSSRTSTTTSSSSTSITITISILVLIVLVVVVVSQGSTMVKSLMLVVSFVLAADFVMCRPSSHAVDKGYFWQITDFHVDSNYSLHGDPNKLCHSSSSSIHYDLGKFGNFRCDSSWLLVQSSISAMNSLHANPDFILWTGDSVPHVDDSTYDEDDVVITLRNITEMLLSVFPNTKIFPSFGNHDPYPSNEMPFDDVQYYTSILNVSQWAKLLPPDAHDTFIQGGYFSYSLSSQLKIVSLNTALYYSMNNLTIASNNYDPSGQLMWLTSELEKAKLINQKVYIAAHVPPGVFELNPETNWFHDDFNDAYMDIVENYADVILAHFYGHEHFDSLRIGESPEKSSPMFLSPSVTPFKTTLPTDHSNPSIRLFEYDRNSGEVLDYYQYYLNLSAANQGAGDKWELEYQFTTAYGVHDLNTFSVRDAVHKIINEDENKKYLNRYLQYNLISNYADDCDDHCLHAHKCAILNLRRVALKRCLSSNHRWHFSTTPRPHHHPHHPPPHVPIYVTVIIVVLSAGLLILAVAVMCLCFRPGQYMHMRRGYSKIPDYGAATSNNAET
;
A
#
# COMPACT_ATOMS: atom_id res chain seq x y z
N MET A 1 -38.97 7.64 49.91
CA MET A 1 -37.93 7.98 50.92
C MET A 1 -36.92 8.86 50.20
N ILE A 2 -37.02 10.20 50.24
CA ILE A 2 -36.57 11.11 51.35
C ILE A 2 -35.05 10.92 51.52
N ILE A 3 -34.10 11.84 51.24
CA ILE A 3 -33.98 13.31 51.16
C ILE A 3 -32.63 13.60 50.42
N ILE A 4 -32.54 14.43 49.37
CA ILE A 4 -32.33 15.90 49.27
C ILE A 4 -31.02 16.46 49.89
N ASN A 5 -30.13 17.02 49.04
CA ASN A 5 -29.56 18.40 49.08
C ASN A 5 -28.36 18.47 48.10
N THR A 6 -28.38 19.12 46.93
CA THR A 6 -28.34 20.57 46.61
C THR A 6 -27.37 21.41 47.44
N SER A 7 -26.33 21.98 46.79
CA SER A 7 -26.25 23.42 46.52
C SER A 7 -24.97 23.84 45.78
N THR A 8 -25.16 24.80 44.87
CA THR A 8 -24.20 25.66 44.19
C THR A 8 -23.79 26.84 45.08
N THR A 9 -22.57 27.39 44.93
CA THR A 9 -22.26 28.83 44.64
C THR A 9 -20.80 29.24 44.96
N ASN A 10 -20.14 29.79 43.92
CA ASN A 10 -19.32 31.02 43.81
C ASN A 10 -18.20 31.47 44.81
N THR A 11 -17.10 31.92 44.18
CA THR A 11 -16.16 33.05 44.49
C THR A 11 -15.26 32.90 45.74
N THR A 12 -13.96 33.27 45.81
CA THR A 12 -13.13 34.31 45.16
C THR A 12 -11.63 34.11 45.51
N SER A 13 -10.74 34.53 44.60
CA SER A 13 -9.33 35.02 44.69
C SER A 13 -8.49 35.06 45.99
N SER A 14 -7.21 34.68 45.89
CA SER A 14 -5.95 35.40 46.31
C SER A 14 -4.77 34.40 46.45
N SER A 15 -3.75 34.40 45.58
CA SER A 15 -2.46 35.16 45.59
C SER A 15 -1.44 34.82 46.69
N SER A 16 -0.29 34.24 46.29
CA SER A 16 1.11 34.42 46.79
C SER A 16 1.91 33.11 46.54
N SER A 17 2.88 33.01 45.62
CA SER A 17 4.24 33.58 45.54
C SER A 17 5.31 32.92 46.45
N SER A 18 6.17 32.09 45.86
CA SER A 18 7.63 31.94 46.13
C SER A 18 8.16 30.88 45.15
N SER A 19 8.98 31.16 44.11
CA SER A 19 10.33 31.74 43.98
C SER A 19 11.49 30.79 44.33
N SER A 20 12.38 30.61 43.33
CA SER A 20 13.74 30.05 43.30
C SER A 20 13.86 28.65 42.66
N SER A 21 14.82 28.33 41.80
CA SER A 21 15.75 29.09 40.95
C SER A 21 16.50 28.08 40.06
N THR A 22 16.62 28.40 38.77
CA THR A 22 17.76 28.12 37.86
C THR A 22 18.42 26.74 37.83
N ARG A 23 18.24 26.02 36.70
CA ARG A 23 19.37 25.42 35.99
C ARG A 23 19.15 25.41 34.47
N SER A 24 19.98 26.21 33.81
CA SER A 24 20.22 26.25 32.38
C SER A 24 20.52 24.85 31.82
N SER A 25 19.77 24.42 30.81
CA SER A 25 20.21 23.41 29.86
C SER A 25 19.97 23.93 28.44
N ARG A 26 21.06 23.95 27.69
CA ARG A 26 21.19 24.45 26.32
C ARG A 26 20.23 23.73 25.39
N THR A 27 19.48 24.51 24.64
CA THR A 27 18.87 24.18 23.36
C THR A 27 19.95 23.71 22.37
N SER A 28 19.89 22.44 21.97
CA SER A 28 20.52 21.95 20.74
C SER A 28 19.49 22.01 19.61
N THR A 29 19.35 23.18 18.98
CA THR A 29 18.73 23.30 17.67
C THR A 29 19.61 22.58 16.65
N THR A 30 19.16 21.43 16.18
CA THR A 30 19.69 20.74 15.01
C THR A 30 19.40 21.57 13.76
N THR A 31 20.38 22.38 13.35
CA THR A 31 20.46 22.95 12.00
C THR A 31 20.98 21.86 11.05
N SER A 32 20.10 21.07 10.45
CA SER A 32 20.46 20.17 9.34
C SER A 32 19.72 20.47 8.04
N SER A 33 18.88 21.53 7.98
CA SER A 33 18.15 21.91 6.77
C SER A 33 18.77 23.08 5.99
N SER A 34 19.74 23.82 6.56
CA SER A 34 20.37 24.96 5.88
C SER A 34 21.55 24.57 4.99
N SER A 35 22.27 23.49 5.32
CA SER A 35 23.43 23.02 4.55
C SER A 35 23.01 22.50 3.18
N THR A 36 21.95 21.69 3.10
CA THR A 36 21.46 21.06 1.86
C THR A 36 20.95 22.10 0.85
N SER A 37 20.23 23.11 1.33
CA SER A 37 19.71 24.21 0.50
C SER A 37 20.83 25.09 -0.06
N ILE A 38 21.89 25.34 0.72
CA ILE A 38 23.06 26.09 0.27
C ILE A 38 23.85 25.30 -0.79
N THR A 39 24.04 23.99 -0.62
CA THR A 39 24.70 23.14 -1.64
C THR A 39 23.91 23.08 -2.94
N ILE A 40 22.59 22.89 -2.90
CA ILE A 40 21.76 22.85 -4.12
C ILE A 40 21.81 24.20 -4.85
N THR A 41 21.78 25.32 -4.12
CA THR A 41 21.87 26.65 -4.70
C THR A 41 23.23 26.91 -5.35
N ILE A 42 24.31 26.45 -4.72
CA ILE A 42 25.68 26.53 -5.28
C ILE A 42 25.80 25.64 -6.52
N SER A 43 25.27 24.42 -6.50
CA SER A 43 25.28 23.51 -7.65
C SER A 43 24.50 24.07 -8.84
N ILE A 44 23.34 24.71 -8.60
CA ILE A 44 22.55 25.37 -9.64
C ILE A 44 23.28 26.60 -10.21
N LEU A 45 23.90 27.42 -9.35
CA LEU A 45 24.72 28.56 -9.81
C LEU A 45 25.92 28.10 -10.65
N VAL A 46 26.59 27.03 -10.24
CA VAL A 46 27.70 26.42 -10.98
C VAL A 46 27.22 25.88 -12.33
N LEU A 47 26.05 25.25 -12.37
CA LEU A 47 25.44 24.75 -13.62
C LEU A 47 25.08 25.90 -14.58
N ILE A 48 24.51 27.00 -14.06
CA ILE A 48 24.17 28.19 -14.86
C ILE A 48 25.44 28.84 -15.43
N VAL A 49 26.49 28.98 -14.62
CA VAL A 49 27.79 29.50 -15.06
C VAL A 49 28.42 28.59 -16.12
N LEU A 50 28.32 27.27 -15.96
CA LEU A 50 28.80 26.28 -16.93
C LEU A 50 28.08 26.37 -18.27
N VAL A 51 26.75 26.52 -18.28
CA VAL A 51 25.96 26.68 -19.51
C VAL A 51 26.34 27.96 -20.26
N VAL A 52 26.58 29.06 -19.53
CA VAL A 52 27.02 30.33 -20.13
C VAL A 52 28.42 30.23 -20.73
N VAL A 53 29.33 29.46 -20.10
CA VAL A 53 30.70 29.26 -20.60
C VAL A 53 30.73 28.36 -21.85
N VAL A 54 29.91 27.29 -21.87
CA VAL A 54 29.82 26.32 -22.98
C VAL A 54 29.31 26.95 -24.28
N VAL A 55 28.44 27.96 -24.19
CA VAL A 55 27.93 28.67 -25.38
C VAL A 55 28.99 29.59 -26.02
N SER A 56 30.12 29.86 -25.33
CA SER A 56 31.06 30.90 -25.77
C SER A 56 32.38 30.43 -26.38
N GLN A 57 32.85 29.18 -26.22
CA GLN A 57 34.19 28.78 -26.72
C GLN A 57 34.32 27.35 -27.26
N GLY A 58 35.18 27.21 -28.28
CA GLY A 58 35.37 26.03 -29.13
C GLY A 58 35.90 24.76 -28.48
N SER A 59 35.80 23.68 -29.26
CA SER A 59 35.63 22.27 -28.88
C SER A 59 36.76 21.56 -28.12
N THR A 60 37.91 22.18 -27.86
CA THR A 60 39.06 21.51 -27.23
C THR A 60 39.15 21.77 -25.72
N MET A 61 38.76 22.94 -25.21
CA MET A 61 38.65 23.18 -23.76
C MET A 61 37.44 22.51 -23.12
N VAL A 62 36.37 22.28 -23.91
CA VAL A 62 35.13 21.62 -23.46
C VAL A 62 35.39 20.20 -22.97
N LYS A 63 36.30 19.44 -23.63
CA LYS A 63 36.58 18.04 -23.27
C LYS A 63 37.33 17.89 -21.95
N SER A 64 38.31 18.76 -21.69
CA SER A 64 39.08 18.74 -20.44
C SER A 64 38.25 19.23 -19.25
N LEU A 65 37.37 20.21 -19.45
CA LEU A 65 36.47 20.70 -18.41
C LEU A 65 35.37 19.69 -18.08
N MET A 66 34.81 19.02 -19.10
CA MET A 66 33.86 17.90 -18.89
C MET A 66 34.49 16.76 -18.09
N LEU A 67 35.75 16.43 -18.34
CA LEU A 67 36.46 15.38 -17.58
C LEU A 67 36.58 15.76 -16.08
N VAL A 68 36.92 17.01 -15.78
CA VAL A 68 37.06 17.49 -14.40
C VAL A 68 35.69 17.57 -13.70
N VAL A 69 34.64 18.02 -14.39
CA VAL A 69 33.27 18.03 -13.85
C VAL A 69 32.78 16.60 -13.60
N SER A 70 33.07 15.65 -14.49
CA SER A 70 32.77 14.22 -14.27
C SER A 70 33.52 13.67 -13.05
N PHE A 71 34.77 14.07 -12.83
CA PHE A 71 35.54 13.64 -11.65
C PHE A 71 35.03 14.26 -10.34
N VAL A 72 34.59 15.53 -10.36
CA VAL A 72 34.03 16.20 -9.17
C VAL A 72 32.64 15.65 -8.83
N LEU A 73 31.78 15.48 -9.83
CA LEU A 73 30.46 14.84 -9.64
C LEU A 73 30.61 13.38 -9.17
N ALA A 74 31.59 12.64 -9.69
CA ALA A 74 31.90 11.30 -9.22
C ALA A 74 32.46 11.28 -7.78
N ALA A 75 33.28 12.28 -7.41
CA ALA A 75 33.82 12.40 -6.06
C ALA A 75 32.73 12.76 -5.03
N ASP A 76 31.78 13.64 -5.38
CA ASP A 76 30.61 13.95 -4.55
C ASP A 76 29.68 12.72 -4.40
N PHE A 77 29.52 11.91 -5.47
CA PHE A 77 28.77 10.65 -5.42
C PHE A 77 29.43 9.58 -4.54
N VAL A 78 30.76 9.61 -4.39
CA VAL A 78 31.54 8.66 -3.58
C VAL A 78 31.61 9.11 -2.11
N MET A 79 31.65 10.41 -1.84
CA MET A 79 31.76 10.97 -0.47
C MET A 79 30.41 11.15 0.23
N CYS A 80 29.29 11.12 -0.51
CA CYS A 80 27.95 11.28 0.02
C CYS A 80 27.03 10.12 -0.38
N ARG A 81 27.51 8.87 -0.27
CA ARG A 81 26.57 7.74 -0.22
C ARG A 81 25.81 7.86 1.10
N PRO A 82 24.49 8.11 1.11
CA PRO A 82 23.71 7.78 2.30
C PRO A 82 24.08 6.35 2.64
N SER A 83 24.37 6.08 3.92
CA SER A 83 24.51 4.71 4.40
C SER A 83 23.30 3.96 3.85
N SER A 84 23.53 3.03 2.92
CA SER A 84 22.46 2.18 2.39
C SER A 84 22.00 1.37 3.59
N HIS A 85 20.97 1.86 4.29
CA HIS A 85 20.29 1.08 5.30
C HIS A 85 19.87 -0.20 4.59
N ALA A 86 20.34 -1.33 5.09
CA ALA A 86 19.92 -2.62 4.57
C ALA A 86 18.40 -2.67 4.69
N VAL A 87 17.71 -2.99 3.60
CA VAL A 87 16.26 -3.14 3.58
C VAL A 87 15.89 -4.22 4.61
N ASP A 88 15.06 -3.87 5.59
CA ASP A 88 14.54 -4.82 6.57
C ASP A 88 13.21 -5.35 6.04
N LYS A 89 13.24 -6.53 5.42
CA LYS A 89 12.08 -7.08 4.72
C LYS A 89 11.09 -7.71 5.70
N GLY A 90 9.87 -7.18 5.71
CA GLY A 90 8.70 -7.75 6.34
C GLY A 90 7.76 -8.40 5.34
N TYR A 91 6.85 -9.22 5.86
CA TYR A 91 5.86 -9.94 5.06
C TYR A 91 4.50 -9.89 5.72
N PHE A 92 3.43 -9.75 4.94
CA PHE A 92 2.06 -9.84 5.44
C PHE A 92 1.16 -10.54 4.42
N TRP A 93 0.19 -11.31 4.91
CA TRP A 93 -0.81 -11.90 4.03
C TRP A 93 -1.96 -10.92 3.82
N GLN A 94 -2.52 -10.93 2.61
CA GLN A 94 -3.89 -10.48 2.35
C GLN A 94 -4.73 -11.71 2.00
N ILE A 95 -5.85 -11.86 2.70
CA ILE A 95 -6.86 -12.90 2.47
C ILE A 95 -8.24 -12.26 2.42
N THR A 96 -9.11 -12.71 1.52
CA THR A 96 -10.38 -12.03 1.26
C THR A 96 -11.39 -12.98 0.66
N ASP A 97 -12.68 -12.64 0.80
CA ASP A 97 -13.79 -13.25 0.06
C ASP A 97 -13.79 -14.79 0.25
N PHE A 98 -13.88 -15.21 1.51
CA PHE A 98 -13.97 -16.61 1.88
C PHE A 98 -15.28 -17.22 1.39
N HIS A 99 -16.40 -16.51 1.59
CA HIS A 99 -17.76 -17.00 1.36
C HIS A 99 -17.92 -18.47 1.75
N VAL A 100 -17.92 -18.75 3.06
CA VAL A 100 -18.07 -20.11 3.57
C VAL A 100 -19.52 -20.55 3.40
N ASP A 101 -19.74 -21.58 2.59
CA ASP A 101 -21.02 -22.24 2.50
C ASP A 101 -21.10 -23.41 3.48
N SER A 102 -21.75 -23.19 4.62
CA SER A 102 -21.98 -24.21 5.65
C SER A 102 -22.88 -25.36 5.19
N ASN A 103 -23.65 -25.14 4.12
CA ASN A 103 -24.58 -26.11 3.53
C ASN A 103 -24.02 -26.82 2.28
N TYR A 104 -22.75 -26.56 1.93
CA TYR A 104 -22.06 -27.24 0.84
C TYR A 104 -22.13 -28.77 0.99
N SER A 105 -22.65 -29.45 -0.03
CA SER A 105 -22.81 -30.90 -0.05
C SER A 105 -22.11 -31.53 -1.25
N LEU A 106 -21.37 -32.62 -1.03
CA LEU A 106 -20.74 -33.40 -2.11
C LEU A 106 -21.76 -33.99 -3.11
N HIS A 107 -23.02 -34.07 -2.70
CA HIS A 107 -24.13 -34.59 -3.50
C HIS A 107 -25.19 -33.53 -3.82
N GLY A 108 -24.86 -32.26 -3.59
CA GLY A 108 -25.74 -31.13 -3.86
C GLY A 108 -25.89 -30.82 -5.34
N ASP A 109 -26.76 -29.85 -5.65
CA ASP A 109 -27.00 -29.38 -7.02
C ASP A 109 -26.18 -28.11 -7.30
N PRO A 110 -25.25 -28.11 -8.27
CA PRO A 110 -24.47 -26.92 -8.64
C PRO A 110 -25.30 -25.72 -9.10
N ASN A 111 -26.57 -25.92 -9.48
CA ASN A 111 -27.47 -24.81 -9.83
C ASN A 111 -28.25 -24.28 -8.62
N LYS A 112 -28.01 -24.84 -7.44
CA LYS A 112 -28.56 -24.44 -6.14
C LYS A 112 -27.44 -24.31 -5.12
N LEU A 113 -26.34 -23.68 -5.53
CA LEU A 113 -25.16 -23.40 -4.67
C LEU A 113 -24.54 -24.66 -4.04
N CYS A 114 -24.68 -25.82 -4.69
CA CYS A 114 -24.22 -27.11 -4.16
C CYS A 114 -24.91 -27.53 -2.85
N HIS A 115 -26.09 -26.98 -2.55
CA HIS A 115 -26.89 -27.42 -1.42
C HIS A 115 -27.62 -28.72 -1.77
N SER A 116 -27.92 -29.50 -0.73
CA SER A 116 -28.72 -30.71 -0.89
C SER A 116 -30.12 -30.37 -1.39
N SER A 117 -30.62 -31.09 -2.39
CA SER A 117 -31.96 -30.89 -2.92
C SER A 117 -32.78 -32.18 -2.86
N SER A 118 -34.11 -32.04 -2.84
CA SER A 118 -35.05 -33.19 -2.88
C SER A 118 -35.09 -33.89 -4.26
N SER A 119 -34.27 -33.45 -5.21
CA SER A 119 -34.18 -34.09 -6.52
C SER A 119 -33.51 -35.46 -6.40
N SER A 120 -33.93 -36.42 -7.23
CA SER A 120 -33.27 -37.73 -7.32
C SER A 120 -31.94 -37.69 -8.09
N ILE A 121 -31.52 -36.52 -8.59
CA ILE A 121 -30.27 -36.33 -9.31
C ILE A 121 -29.21 -35.93 -8.28
N HIS A 122 -28.20 -36.78 -8.13
CA HIS A 122 -27.03 -36.49 -7.32
C HIS A 122 -25.86 -36.17 -8.25
N TYR A 123 -25.21 -35.04 -7.99
CA TYR A 123 -23.96 -34.69 -8.65
C TYR A 123 -22.79 -35.23 -7.81
N ASP A 124 -21.66 -35.51 -8.47
CA ASP A 124 -20.42 -35.86 -7.78
C ASP A 124 -19.55 -34.61 -7.72
N LEU A 125 -19.62 -33.90 -6.60
CA LEU A 125 -18.95 -32.63 -6.40
C LEU A 125 -17.63 -32.82 -5.65
N GLY A 126 -16.66 -31.99 -6.01
CA GLY A 126 -15.34 -32.06 -5.44
C GLY A 126 -15.29 -31.57 -3.99
N LYS A 127 -14.54 -32.25 -3.13
CA LYS A 127 -14.47 -31.91 -1.70
C LYS A 127 -13.93 -30.52 -1.37
N PHE A 128 -13.20 -29.90 -2.29
CA PHE A 128 -12.67 -28.55 -2.11
C PHE A 128 -13.60 -27.48 -2.69
N GLY A 129 -14.74 -27.83 -3.28
CA GLY A 129 -15.67 -26.87 -3.86
C GLY A 129 -15.96 -27.10 -5.34
N ASN A 130 -16.74 -26.18 -5.91
CA ASN A 130 -17.14 -26.18 -7.31
C ASN A 130 -17.25 -24.73 -7.79
N PHE A 131 -16.91 -24.43 -9.05
CA PHE A 131 -16.97 -23.07 -9.59
C PHE A 131 -18.38 -22.45 -9.67
N ARG A 132 -19.45 -23.19 -9.37
CA ARG A 132 -20.83 -22.66 -9.29
C ARG A 132 -21.30 -22.44 -7.85
N CYS A 133 -20.41 -22.61 -6.89
CA CYS A 133 -20.74 -22.68 -5.48
C CYS A 133 -19.69 -21.93 -4.68
N ASP A 134 -20.11 -21.49 -3.51
CA ASP A 134 -19.21 -20.88 -2.55
C ASP A 134 -18.31 -21.91 -1.86
N SER A 135 -17.37 -21.42 -1.06
CA SER A 135 -16.32 -22.24 -0.45
C SER A 135 -16.90 -23.29 0.47
N SER A 136 -16.55 -24.55 0.22
CA SER A 136 -16.63 -25.56 1.28
C SER A 136 -15.75 -25.16 2.46
N TRP A 137 -16.12 -25.54 3.69
CA TRP A 137 -15.26 -25.32 4.86
C TRP A 137 -13.86 -25.92 4.69
N LEU A 138 -13.74 -27.06 4.00
CA LEU A 138 -12.45 -27.70 3.72
C LEU A 138 -11.52 -26.81 2.87
N LEU A 139 -12.06 -26.04 1.93
CA LEU A 139 -11.29 -25.09 1.14
C LEU A 139 -10.74 -23.95 2.00
N VAL A 140 -11.57 -23.40 2.89
CA VAL A 140 -11.14 -22.34 3.82
C VAL A 140 -10.09 -22.85 4.80
N GLN A 141 -10.24 -24.07 5.32
CA GLN A 141 -9.21 -24.68 6.15
C GLN A 141 -7.90 -24.88 5.39
N SER A 142 -8.01 -25.30 4.13
CA SER A 142 -6.86 -25.52 3.26
C SER A 142 -6.13 -24.22 2.94
N SER A 143 -6.84 -23.13 2.61
CA SER A 143 -6.22 -21.83 2.29
C SER A 143 -5.45 -21.26 3.50
N ILE A 144 -6.05 -21.28 4.68
CA ILE A 144 -5.40 -20.81 5.92
C ILE A 144 -4.19 -21.69 6.29
N SER A 145 -4.31 -23.02 6.12
CA SER A 145 -3.18 -23.94 6.34
C SER A 145 -2.05 -23.73 5.34
N ALA A 146 -2.39 -23.40 4.09
CA ALA A 146 -1.43 -23.10 3.05
C ALA A 146 -0.68 -21.79 3.32
N MET A 147 -1.37 -20.74 3.77
CA MET A 147 -0.72 -19.49 4.22
C MET A 147 0.38 -19.78 5.25
N ASN A 148 0.10 -20.63 6.25
CA ASN A 148 1.09 -21.00 7.26
C ASN A 148 2.22 -21.87 6.69
N SER A 149 1.90 -22.80 5.80
CA SER A 149 2.91 -23.68 5.18
C SER A 149 3.85 -22.93 4.24
N LEU A 150 3.35 -21.92 3.53
CA LEU A 150 4.11 -21.08 2.60
C LEU A 150 4.88 -19.98 3.34
N HIS A 151 4.28 -19.36 4.35
CA HIS A 151 4.92 -18.34 5.17
C HIS A 151 4.30 -18.28 6.59
N ALA A 152 4.88 -19.01 7.53
CA ALA A 152 4.34 -19.23 8.88
C ALA A 152 4.39 -18.01 9.82
N ASN A 153 5.32 -17.07 9.61
CA ASN A 153 5.58 -15.96 10.53
C ASN A 153 5.43 -14.60 9.84
N PRO A 154 4.24 -14.27 9.29
CA PRO A 154 3.98 -12.94 8.77
C PRO A 154 3.93 -11.92 9.93
N ASP A 155 4.30 -10.67 9.64
CA ASP A 155 4.22 -9.57 10.62
C ASP A 155 2.76 -9.27 10.98
N PHE A 156 1.86 -9.39 10.00
CA PHE A 156 0.42 -9.25 10.17
C PHE A 156 -0.35 -9.92 9.02
N ILE A 157 -1.69 -9.96 9.15
CA ILE A 157 -2.63 -10.43 8.13
C ILE A 157 -3.70 -9.37 7.94
N LEU A 158 -3.99 -9.02 6.69
CA LEU A 158 -5.17 -8.25 6.30
C LEU A 158 -6.26 -9.24 5.88
N TRP A 159 -7.42 -9.17 6.53
CA TRP A 159 -8.60 -9.95 6.15
C TRP A 159 -9.68 -8.99 5.65
N THR A 160 -9.81 -8.85 4.33
CA THR A 160 -10.65 -7.81 3.73
C THR A 160 -12.10 -8.24 3.47
N GLY A 161 -12.69 -9.02 4.39
CA GLY A 161 -14.14 -9.26 4.44
C GLY A 161 -14.68 -10.37 3.54
N ASP A 162 -16.02 -10.43 3.48
CA ASP A 162 -16.87 -11.36 2.74
C ASP A 162 -16.71 -12.83 3.12
N SER A 163 -17.37 -13.17 4.22
CA SER A 163 -17.26 -14.43 4.91
C SER A 163 -18.44 -15.36 4.66
N VAL A 164 -19.59 -14.78 4.36
CA VAL A 164 -20.92 -15.41 4.27
C VAL A 164 -21.23 -15.73 2.80
N PRO A 165 -21.93 -16.83 2.47
CA PRO A 165 -22.13 -17.24 1.08
C PRO A 165 -23.19 -16.39 0.36
N HIS A 166 -23.22 -16.47 -0.97
CA HIS A 166 -24.17 -15.82 -1.87
C HIS A 166 -25.53 -16.53 -1.85
N VAL A 167 -26.18 -16.57 -0.70
CA VAL A 167 -27.50 -17.20 -0.50
C VAL A 167 -28.60 -16.14 -0.43
N ASP A 168 -29.85 -16.59 -0.61
CA ASP A 168 -31.01 -15.74 -0.40
C ASP A 168 -31.16 -15.44 1.11
N ASP A 169 -31.40 -14.18 1.48
CA ASP A 169 -31.55 -13.77 2.88
C ASP A 169 -32.73 -14.47 3.60
N SER A 170 -33.65 -15.13 2.89
CA SER A 170 -34.68 -15.99 3.51
C SER A 170 -34.16 -17.34 4.01
N THR A 171 -32.91 -17.69 3.67
CA THR A 171 -32.27 -18.97 4.01
C THR A 171 -31.11 -18.84 5.00
N TYR A 172 -30.83 -17.62 5.45
CA TYR A 172 -29.71 -17.27 6.34
C TYR A 172 -30.16 -16.14 7.27
N ASP A 173 -29.54 -16.01 8.46
CA ASP A 173 -29.85 -14.92 9.38
C ASP A 173 -28.60 -14.32 10.05
N GLU A 174 -28.79 -13.31 10.92
CA GLU A 174 -27.71 -12.63 11.63
C GLU A 174 -26.89 -13.58 12.53
N ASP A 175 -27.52 -14.60 13.13
CA ASP A 175 -26.81 -15.57 13.96
C ASP A 175 -25.84 -16.38 13.09
N ASP A 176 -26.30 -16.80 11.91
CA ASP A 176 -25.44 -17.51 10.96
C ASP A 176 -24.26 -16.62 10.49
N VAL A 177 -24.47 -15.31 10.27
CA VAL A 177 -23.39 -14.36 9.90
C VAL A 177 -22.32 -14.33 10.98
N VAL A 178 -22.75 -14.08 12.23
CA VAL A 178 -21.87 -13.94 13.39
C VAL A 178 -21.13 -15.25 13.68
N ILE A 179 -21.80 -16.40 13.55
CA ILE A 179 -21.17 -17.72 13.73
C ILE A 179 -20.12 -17.99 12.66
N THR A 180 -20.38 -17.65 11.39
CA THR A 180 -19.41 -17.82 10.31
C THR A 180 -18.17 -16.96 10.52
N LEU A 181 -18.36 -15.69 10.88
CA LEU A 181 -17.26 -14.79 11.24
C LEU A 181 -16.45 -15.31 12.44
N ARG A 182 -17.12 -15.86 13.46
CA ARG A 182 -16.45 -16.47 14.62
C ARG A 182 -15.61 -17.68 14.20
N ASN A 183 -16.15 -18.57 13.37
CA ASN A 183 -15.44 -19.78 12.95
C ASN A 183 -14.17 -19.46 12.16
N ILE A 184 -14.23 -18.48 11.24
CA ILE A 184 -13.06 -18.00 10.50
C ILE A 184 -12.05 -17.35 11.45
N THR A 185 -12.52 -16.50 12.37
CA THR A 185 -11.69 -15.86 13.39
C THR A 185 -10.93 -16.88 14.24
N GLU A 186 -11.63 -17.92 14.72
CA GLU A 186 -11.03 -19.00 15.50
C GLU A 186 -10.04 -19.81 14.68
N MET A 187 -10.34 -20.10 13.41
CA MET A 187 -9.42 -20.80 12.51
C MET A 187 -8.13 -19.99 12.30
N LEU A 188 -8.24 -18.70 11.97
CA LEU A 188 -7.09 -17.82 11.80
C LEU A 188 -6.24 -17.72 13.08
N LEU A 189 -6.87 -17.52 14.24
CA LEU A 189 -6.17 -17.46 15.53
C LEU A 189 -5.53 -18.80 15.92
N SER A 190 -6.12 -19.92 15.51
CA SER A 190 -5.54 -21.25 15.79
C SER A 190 -4.26 -21.50 15.00
N VAL A 191 -4.21 -21.03 13.75
CA VAL A 191 -3.06 -21.21 12.85
C VAL A 191 -2.00 -20.13 13.07
N PHE A 192 -2.42 -18.89 13.36
CA PHE A 192 -1.54 -17.74 13.56
C PHE A 192 -1.71 -17.10 14.95
N PRO A 193 -1.39 -17.82 16.04
CA PRO A 193 -1.71 -17.39 17.41
C PRO A 193 -0.94 -16.13 17.87
N ASN A 194 0.16 -15.78 17.20
CA ASN A 194 1.02 -14.64 17.56
C ASN A 194 1.01 -13.51 16.53
N THR A 195 0.17 -13.61 15.50
CA THR A 195 0.13 -12.65 14.40
C THR A 195 -1.05 -11.71 14.57
N LYS A 196 -0.86 -10.42 14.28
CA LYS A 196 -1.95 -9.46 14.25
C LYS A 196 -2.81 -9.67 13.00
N ILE A 197 -4.12 -9.71 13.16
CA ILE A 197 -5.08 -9.83 12.06
C ILE A 197 -5.94 -8.57 12.07
N PHE A 198 -6.01 -7.89 10.92
CA PHE A 198 -6.80 -6.68 10.75
C PHE A 198 -7.96 -6.98 9.80
N PRO A 199 -9.17 -7.22 10.36
CA PRO A 199 -10.35 -7.46 9.55
C PRO A 199 -10.94 -6.16 8.98
N SER A 200 -11.61 -6.26 7.85
CA SER A 200 -12.58 -5.29 7.31
C SER A 200 -13.88 -6.02 7.04
N PHE A 201 -15.02 -5.32 7.10
CA PHE A 201 -16.29 -5.89 6.68
C PHE A 201 -16.39 -5.92 5.15
N GLY A 202 -16.92 -7.01 4.63
CA GLY A 202 -17.48 -7.06 3.29
C GLY A 202 -18.97 -6.80 3.24
N ASN A 203 -19.54 -6.73 2.03
CA ASN A 203 -20.96 -6.44 1.85
C ASN A 203 -21.86 -7.64 2.14
N HIS A 204 -21.32 -8.87 2.21
CA HIS A 204 -22.04 -10.07 2.68
C HIS A 204 -21.92 -10.30 4.19
N ASP A 205 -21.06 -9.54 4.88
CA ASP A 205 -20.89 -9.64 6.33
C ASP A 205 -21.96 -8.92 7.20
N PRO A 206 -22.94 -8.14 6.68
CA PRO A 206 -24.17 -7.78 7.39
C PRO A 206 -25.35 -8.69 7.05
N TYR A 207 -26.35 -8.69 7.94
CA TYR A 207 -27.66 -9.26 7.66
C TYR A 207 -28.74 -8.15 7.73
N PRO A 208 -29.60 -8.00 6.71
CA PRO A 208 -29.54 -8.65 5.39
C PRO A 208 -28.28 -8.31 4.60
N SER A 209 -27.95 -9.14 3.59
CA SER A 209 -26.78 -8.90 2.74
C SER A 209 -26.85 -7.51 2.10
N ASN A 210 -25.70 -6.82 1.99
CA ASN A 210 -25.51 -5.46 1.48
C ASN A 210 -26.09 -4.33 2.35
N GLU A 211 -26.91 -4.63 3.36
CA GLU A 211 -27.54 -3.62 4.22
C GLU A 211 -26.65 -3.29 5.42
N MET A 212 -25.42 -2.82 5.17
CA MET A 212 -24.48 -2.44 6.24
C MET A 212 -25.03 -1.21 7.01
N PRO A 213 -25.30 -1.32 8.33
CA PRO A 213 -25.90 -0.23 9.09
C PRO A 213 -24.90 0.88 9.39
N PHE A 214 -25.33 2.15 9.28
CA PHE A 214 -24.46 3.31 9.52
C PHE A 214 -24.61 3.93 10.92
N ASP A 215 -25.61 3.50 11.70
CA ASP A 215 -25.93 4.05 13.03
C ASP A 215 -26.40 2.98 14.02
N ASP A 216 -25.85 1.76 13.93
CA ASP A 216 -26.19 0.65 14.82
C ASP A 216 -25.03 0.20 15.72
N VAL A 217 -24.96 0.83 16.89
CA VAL A 217 -24.00 0.47 17.96
C VAL A 217 -24.17 -0.97 18.44
N GLN A 218 -25.40 -1.51 18.45
CA GLN A 218 -25.65 -2.86 18.97
C GLN A 218 -25.13 -3.91 18.00
N TYR A 219 -25.36 -3.73 16.70
CA TYR A 219 -24.84 -4.58 15.65
C TYR A 219 -23.31 -4.68 15.72
N TYR A 220 -22.60 -3.56 15.71
CA TYR A 220 -21.13 -3.57 15.78
C TYR A 220 -20.62 -4.13 17.13
N THR A 221 -21.32 -3.86 18.23
CA THR A 221 -20.99 -4.46 19.54
C THR A 221 -21.18 -5.99 19.51
N SER A 222 -22.20 -6.49 18.81
CA SER A 222 -22.45 -7.92 18.63
C SER A 222 -21.30 -8.57 17.86
N ILE A 223 -20.91 -8.01 16.71
CA ILE A 223 -19.78 -8.51 15.92
C ILE A 223 -18.49 -8.50 16.75
N LEU A 224 -18.20 -7.40 17.45
CA LEU A 224 -16.99 -7.27 18.26
C LEU A 224 -16.87 -8.40 19.29
N ASN A 225 -17.99 -8.75 19.94
CA ASN A 225 -18.00 -9.71 21.04
C ASN A 225 -18.21 -11.15 20.59
N VAL A 226 -19.22 -11.41 19.77
CA VAL A 226 -19.68 -12.77 19.42
C VAL A 226 -18.82 -13.37 18.30
N SER A 227 -18.47 -12.58 17.28
CA SER A 227 -17.48 -12.97 16.25
C SER A 227 -16.04 -12.95 16.77
N GLN A 228 -15.84 -12.54 18.03
CA GLN A 228 -14.55 -12.47 18.73
C GLN A 228 -13.53 -11.49 18.12
N TRP A 229 -13.98 -10.48 17.37
CA TRP A 229 -13.09 -9.45 16.83
C TRP A 229 -12.44 -8.59 17.93
N ALA A 230 -13.00 -8.57 19.15
CA ALA A 230 -12.34 -8.02 20.34
C ALA A 230 -10.97 -8.65 20.64
N LYS A 231 -10.72 -9.89 20.17
CA LYS A 231 -9.41 -10.56 20.28
C LYS A 231 -8.43 -10.09 19.20
N LEU A 232 -8.94 -9.59 18.08
CA LEU A 232 -8.14 -9.12 16.93
C LEU A 232 -7.77 -7.64 17.11
N LEU A 233 -8.72 -6.83 17.56
CA LEU A 233 -8.60 -5.38 17.67
C LEU A 233 -8.05 -4.96 19.03
N PRO A 234 -7.12 -3.98 19.08
CA PRO A 234 -6.67 -3.43 20.35
C PRO A 234 -7.80 -2.63 21.03
N PRO A 235 -7.80 -2.49 22.37
CA PRO A 235 -8.87 -1.84 23.10
C PRO A 235 -9.17 -0.39 22.67
N ASP A 236 -8.17 0.36 22.21
CA ASP A 236 -8.31 1.75 21.75
C ASP A 236 -8.98 1.87 20.36
N ALA A 237 -9.08 0.77 19.61
CA ALA A 237 -9.83 0.71 18.35
C ALA A 237 -11.31 0.38 18.55
N HIS A 238 -11.73 -0.03 19.74
CA HIS A 238 -13.10 -0.54 19.98
C HIS A 238 -14.15 0.56 19.81
N ASP A 239 -13.87 1.80 20.24
CA ASP A 239 -14.83 2.90 20.15
C ASP A 239 -15.16 3.25 18.68
N THR A 240 -14.15 3.37 17.81
CA THR A 240 -14.38 3.63 16.37
C THR A 240 -15.01 2.43 15.68
N PHE A 241 -14.62 1.21 16.08
CA PHE A 241 -15.24 0.00 15.56
C PHE A 241 -16.73 -0.06 15.89
N ILE A 242 -17.12 0.24 17.12
CA ILE A 242 -18.52 0.26 17.54
C ILE A 242 -19.29 1.41 16.86
N GLN A 243 -18.62 2.51 16.51
CA GLN A 243 -19.24 3.64 15.82
C GLN A 243 -19.65 3.32 14.37
N GLY A 244 -18.86 2.52 13.63
CA GLY A 244 -19.13 2.30 12.21
C GLY A 244 -18.35 1.16 11.54
N GLY A 245 -17.77 0.25 12.31
CA GLY A 245 -17.03 -0.90 11.80
C GLY A 245 -15.64 -0.59 11.23
N TYR A 246 -15.12 0.62 11.43
CA TYR A 246 -13.79 1.05 10.98
C TYR A 246 -12.85 1.34 12.15
N PHE A 247 -11.54 1.21 11.93
CA PHE A 247 -10.53 1.49 12.95
C PHE A 247 -9.15 1.71 12.34
N SER A 248 -8.20 2.19 13.15
CA SER A 248 -6.80 2.28 12.76
C SER A 248 -5.87 1.61 13.78
N TYR A 249 -4.68 1.23 13.32
CA TYR A 249 -3.63 0.64 14.15
C TYR A 249 -2.26 1.15 13.73
N SER A 250 -1.48 1.69 14.66
CA SER A 250 -0.08 2.05 14.37
C SER A 250 0.80 0.81 14.52
N LEU A 251 1.16 0.19 13.39
CA LEU A 251 2.04 -0.98 13.34
C LEU A 251 3.46 -0.62 13.82
N SER A 252 3.93 0.59 13.49
CA SER A 252 5.18 1.15 13.98
C SER A 252 5.09 2.67 14.02
N SER A 253 6.15 3.36 14.44
CA SER A 253 6.25 4.82 14.29
C SER A 253 6.27 5.28 12.83
N GLN A 254 6.48 4.37 11.87
CA GLN A 254 6.61 4.66 10.45
C GLN A 254 5.35 4.29 9.66
N LEU A 255 4.60 3.28 10.10
CA LEU A 255 3.45 2.75 9.35
C LEU A 255 2.21 2.59 10.24
N LYS A 256 1.08 3.09 9.73
CA LYS A 256 -0.27 2.90 10.26
C LYS A 256 -1.13 2.13 9.27
N ILE A 257 -1.94 1.22 9.78
CA ILE A 257 -2.99 0.53 9.04
C ILE A 257 -4.31 1.21 9.37
N VAL A 258 -5.11 1.50 8.34
CA VAL A 258 -6.46 2.02 8.44
C VAL A 258 -7.40 1.00 7.81
N SER A 259 -8.26 0.38 8.60
CA SER A 259 -9.31 -0.54 8.13
C SER A 259 -10.62 0.22 7.98
N LEU A 260 -11.14 0.30 6.75
CA LEU A 260 -12.38 0.98 6.42
C LEU A 260 -13.54 -0.01 6.26
N ASN A 261 -14.73 0.44 6.62
CA ASN A 261 -16.00 -0.19 6.30
C ASN A 261 -16.57 0.43 5.02
N THR A 262 -16.08 -0.01 3.86
CA THR A 262 -16.54 0.50 2.56
C THR A 262 -17.86 -0.11 2.09
N ALA A 263 -18.40 -1.12 2.79
CA ALA A 263 -19.76 -1.61 2.57
C ALA A 263 -20.83 -0.54 2.87
N LEU A 264 -20.50 0.49 3.66
CA LEU A 264 -21.33 1.68 3.84
C LEU A 264 -21.51 2.49 2.54
N TYR A 265 -20.53 2.44 1.65
CA TYR A 265 -20.54 3.19 0.39
C TYR A 265 -21.07 2.39 -0.79
N TYR A 266 -21.34 1.09 -0.57
CA TYR A 266 -21.74 0.17 -1.62
C TYR A 266 -23.04 0.62 -2.29
N SER A 267 -23.09 0.56 -3.62
CA SER A 267 -24.20 1.06 -4.44
C SER A 267 -25.50 0.26 -4.25
N MET A 268 -25.42 -0.92 -3.63
CA MET A 268 -26.58 -1.73 -3.25
C MET A 268 -26.96 -1.58 -1.77
N ASN A 269 -26.26 -0.75 -0.99
CA ASN A 269 -26.64 -0.48 0.40
C ASN A 269 -27.80 0.52 0.46
N ASN A 270 -29.01 0.00 0.53
CA ASN A 270 -30.22 0.81 0.58
C ASN A 270 -30.32 1.69 1.83
N LEU A 271 -29.69 1.30 2.95
CA LEU A 271 -29.74 2.07 4.20
C LEU A 271 -29.06 3.42 4.04
N THR A 272 -27.86 3.45 3.45
CA THR A 272 -27.12 4.70 3.25
C THR A 272 -27.73 5.53 2.13
N ILE A 273 -28.21 4.91 1.05
CA ILE A 273 -28.93 5.61 -0.03
C ILE A 273 -30.19 6.31 0.49
N ALA A 274 -31.01 5.63 1.29
CA ALA A 274 -32.25 6.19 1.81
C ALA A 274 -32.02 7.33 2.82
N SER A 275 -30.86 7.35 3.48
CA SER A 275 -30.56 8.29 4.55
C SER A 275 -30.28 9.73 4.10
N ASN A 276 -29.88 9.94 2.83
CA ASN A 276 -29.26 11.19 2.36
C ASN A 276 -28.05 11.64 3.22
N ASN A 277 -27.39 10.71 3.92
CA ASN A 277 -26.21 10.98 4.71
C ASN A 277 -24.97 10.98 3.81
N TYR A 278 -24.30 12.14 3.70
CA TYR A 278 -23.09 12.30 2.89
C TYR A 278 -21.83 11.74 3.55
N ASP A 279 -21.89 11.33 4.82
CA ASP A 279 -20.80 10.67 5.55
C ASP A 279 -21.35 9.64 6.56
N PRO A 280 -21.83 8.47 6.09
CA PRO A 280 -22.34 7.42 6.96
C PRO A 280 -21.31 7.05 8.05
N SER A 281 -21.79 7.00 9.30
CA SER A 281 -20.99 6.81 10.51
C SER A 281 -19.88 7.85 10.78
N GLY A 282 -19.74 8.90 9.96
CA GLY A 282 -18.66 9.90 10.07
C GLY A 282 -17.29 9.40 9.60
N GLN A 283 -17.26 8.34 8.79
CA GLN A 283 -16.05 7.63 8.39
C GLN A 283 -15.11 8.47 7.51
N LEU A 284 -15.61 9.25 6.55
CA LEU A 284 -14.79 10.09 5.67
C LEU A 284 -14.11 11.22 6.46
N MET A 285 -14.84 11.84 7.38
CA MET A 285 -14.29 12.84 8.29
C MET A 285 -13.22 12.25 9.21
N TRP A 286 -13.50 11.06 9.76
CA TRP A 286 -12.54 10.33 10.59
C TRP A 286 -11.27 9.95 9.80
N LEU A 287 -11.42 9.40 8.58
CA LEU A 287 -10.30 9.05 7.71
C LEU A 287 -9.42 10.27 7.42
N THR A 288 -10.03 11.40 7.08
CA THR A 288 -9.32 12.67 6.87
C THR A 288 -8.50 13.05 8.11
N SER A 289 -9.09 12.92 9.31
CA SER A 289 -8.38 13.19 10.57
C SER A 289 -7.20 12.24 10.80
N GLU A 290 -7.34 10.96 10.51
CA GLU A 290 -6.28 9.97 10.67
C GLU A 290 -5.11 10.20 9.72
N LEU A 291 -5.40 10.56 8.45
CA LEU A 291 -4.40 10.89 7.44
C LEU A 291 -3.68 12.20 7.77
N GLU A 292 -4.40 13.22 8.25
CA GLU A 292 -3.80 14.48 8.71
C GLU A 292 -2.86 14.25 9.89
N LYS A 293 -3.27 13.45 10.89
CA LYS A 293 -2.39 13.08 12.02
C LYS A 293 -1.14 12.35 11.53
N ALA A 294 -1.27 11.40 10.61
CA ALA A 294 -0.14 10.66 10.05
C ALA A 294 0.82 11.60 9.31
N LYS A 295 0.28 12.52 8.50
CA LYS A 295 1.05 13.57 7.81
C LYS A 295 1.86 14.43 8.78
N LEU A 296 1.25 14.90 9.86
CA LEU A 296 1.89 15.76 10.86
C LEU A 296 3.11 15.12 11.54
N ILE A 297 3.13 13.79 11.66
CA ILE A 297 4.22 13.04 12.29
C ILE A 297 5.09 12.26 11.28
N ASN A 298 4.90 12.48 9.98
CA ASN A 298 5.56 11.75 8.89
C ASN A 298 5.39 10.22 8.96
N GLN A 299 4.22 9.75 9.43
CA GLN A 299 3.85 8.34 9.41
C GLN A 299 3.14 8.03 8.09
N LYS A 300 3.45 6.89 7.50
CA LYS A 300 2.85 6.36 6.28
C LYS A 300 1.63 5.52 6.59
N VAL A 301 0.74 5.37 5.59
CA VAL A 301 -0.54 4.69 5.77
C VAL A 301 -0.77 3.60 4.73
N TYR A 302 -1.21 2.44 5.21
CA TYR A 302 -1.91 1.43 4.41
C TYR A 302 -3.40 1.52 4.67
N ILE A 303 -4.20 1.44 3.59
CA ILE A 303 -5.66 1.36 3.70
C ILE A 303 -6.10 -0.05 3.33
N ALA A 304 -6.79 -0.73 4.24
CA ALA A 304 -7.45 -2.00 3.99
C ALA A 304 -8.97 -1.78 4.00
N ALA A 305 -9.67 -2.34 3.02
CA ALA A 305 -11.13 -2.28 2.96
C ALA A 305 -11.64 -3.41 2.06
N HIS A 306 -12.96 -3.59 1.97
CA HIS A 306 -13.52 -4.63 1.11
C HIS A 306 -13.86 -4.10 -0.28
N VAL A 307 -14.95 -3.34 -0.40
CA VAL A 307 -15.45 -2.77 -1.67
C VAL A 307 -14.47 -1.70 -2.18
N PRO A 308 -13.94 -1.81 -3.41
CA PRO A 308 -13.05 -0.81 -4.00
C PRO A 308 -13.81 0.37 -4.65
N PRO A 309 -13.19 1.56 -4.78
CA PRO A 309 -13.74 2.65 -5.59
C PRO A 309 -13.64 2.32 -7.10
N GLY A 310 -14.42 3.03 -7.91
CA GLY A 310 -14.46 2.88 -9.36
C GLY A 310 -15.49 1.84 -9.82
N VAL A 311 -15.16 1.15 -10.91
CA VAL A 311 -16.01 0.13 -11.53
C VAL A 311 -15.29 -1.21 -11.64
N PHE A 312 -16.10 -2.25 -11.81
CA PHE A 312 -15.63 -3.57 -12.17
C PHE A 312 -15.12 -3.61 -13.62
N GLU A 313 -13.89 -4.04 -13.82
CA GLU A 313 -13.27 -4.06 -15.15
C GLU A 313 -13.90 -5.06 -16.12
N LEU A 314 -14.43 -6.18 -15.61
CA LEU A 314 -15.11 -7.19 -16.42
C LEU A 314 -16.58 -6.83 -16.71
N ASN A 315 -17.13 -5.85 -15.98
CA ASN A 315 -18.46 -5.30 -16.23
C ASN A 315 -18.49 -3.80 -15.88
N PRO A 316 -18.00 -2.92 -16.77
CA PRO A 316 -17.80 -1.49 -16.47
C PRO A 316 -19.11 -0.68 -16.34
N GLU A 317 -20.27 -1.32 -16.50
CA GLU A 317 -21.57 -0.74 -16.17
C GLU A 317 -21.86 -0.79 -14.66
N THR A 318 -21.11 -1.60 -13.91
CA THR A 318 -21.25 -1.78 -12.47
C THR A 318 -20.32 -0.85 -11.70
N ASN A 319 -20.87 0.22 -11.12
CA ASN A 319 -20.20 1.01 -10.10
C ASN A 319 -20.39 0.36 -8.74
N TRP A 320 -19.30 0.19 -7.99
CA TRP A 320 -19.39 -0.39 -6.66
C TRP A 320 -19.76 0.62 -5.60
N PHE A 321 -19.18 1.81 -5.63
CA PHE A 321 -19.61 2.89 -4.75
C PHE A 321 -20.78 3.63 -5.37
N HIS A 322 -21.64 4.20 -4.53
CA HIS A 322 -22.50 5.29 -4.96
C HIS A 322 -21.62 6.47 -5.44
N ASP A 323 -22.01 7.10 -6.55
CA ASP A 323 -21.25 8.15 -7.25
C ASP A 323 -20.66 9.22 -6.30
N ASP A 324 -21.48 9.74 -5.39
CA ASP A 324 -21.08 10.82 -4.49
C ASP A 324 -20.04 10.35 -3.45
N PHE A 325 -20.16 9.12 -2.95
CA PHE A 325 -19.17 8.55 -2.03
C PHE A 325 -17.86 8.24 -2.75
N ASN A 326 -17.93 7.78 -4.00
CA ASN A 326 -16.75 7.52 -4.81
C ASN A 326 -15.90 8.78 -4.99
N ASP A 327 -16.51 9.86 -5.47
CA ASP A 327 -15.77 11.11 -5.72
C ASP A 327 -15.30 11.74 -4.40
N ALA A 328 -16.08 11.69 -3.31
CA ALA A 328 -15.68 12.17 -1.99
C ALA A 328 -14.51 11.37 -1.38
N TYR A 329 -14.52 10.04 -1.53
CA TYR A 329 -13.40 9.19 -1.12
C TYR A 329 -12.15 9.49 -1.95
N MET A 330 -12.30 9.62 -3.28
CA MET A 330 -11.17 9.94 -4.15
C MET A 330 -10.60 11.34 -3.90
N ASP A 331 -11.40 12.32 -3.49
CA ASP A 331 -10.90 13.63 -3.04
C ASP A 331 -9.93 13.48 -1.85
N ILE A 332 -10.24 12.60 -0.89
CA ILE A 332 -9.36 12.33 0.26
C ILE A 332 -8.09 11.62 -0.20
N VAL A 333 -8.22 10.53 -0.97
CA VAL A 333 -7.07 9.74 -1.44
C VAL A 333 -6.10 10.61 -2.23
N GLU A 334 -6.58 11.43 -3.17
CA GLU A 334 -5.73 12.29 -3.98
C GLU A 334 -5.04 13.39 -3.15
N ASN A 335 -5.69 13.92 -2.11
CA ASN A 335 -5.13 14.96 -1.24
C ASN A 335 -4.05 14.44 -0.28
N TYR A 336 -4.08 13.13 0.01
CA TYR A 336 -3.15 12.46 0.94
C TYR A 336 -2.30 11.38 0.25
N ALA A 337 -2.16 11.43 -1.07
CA ALA A 337 -1.36 10.49 -1.85
C ALA A 337 0.14 10.46 -1.44
N ASP A 338 0.65 11.52 -0.80
CA ASP A 338 2.00 11.58 -0.23
C ASP A 338 2.15 10.79 1.10
N VAL A 339 1.03 10.48 1.75
CA VAL A 339 0.96 9.76 3.03
C VAL A 339 0.58 8.30 2.82
N ILE A 340 -0.35 8.03 1.90
CA ILE A 340 -0.86 6.69 1.61
C ILE A 340 0.11 5.96 0.69
N LEU A 341 0.61 4.81 1.13
CA LEU A 341 1.55 4.00 0.33
C LEU A 341 0.83 3.00 -0.57
N ALA A 342 -0.25 2.40 -0.08
CA ALA A 342 -1.00 1.39 -0.82
C ALA A 342 -2.40 1.18 -0.22
N HIS A 343 -3.30 0.67 -1.05
CA HIS A 343 -4.60 0.17 -0.65
C HIS A 343 -4.75 -1.32 -0.96
N PHE A 344 -5.51 -2.03 -0.14
CA PHE A 344 -5.75 -3.47 -0.23
C PHE A 344 -7.25 -3.73 -0.17
N TYR A 345 -7.81 -4.25 -1.27
CA TYR A 345 -9.23 -4.50 -1.48
C TYR A 345 -9.52 -5.96 -1.86
N GLY A 346 -10.78 -6.36 -1.73
CA GLY A 346 -11.32 -7.65 -2.19
C GLY A 346 -12.48 -7.43 -3.16
N HIS A 347 -13.63 -8.06 -2.87
CA HIS A 347 -14.96 -7.86 -3.49
C HIS A 347 -15.11 -8.37 -4.93
N GLU A 348 -14.15 -8.08 -5.80
CA GLU A 348 -14.28 -8.41 -7.22
C GLU A 348 -13.95 -9.89 -7.50
N HIS A 349 -13.29 -10.60 -6.58
CA HIS A 349 -12.85 -12.01 -6.72
C HIS A 349 -11.78 -12.26 -7.79
N PHE A 350 -11.34 -11.23 -8.50
CA PHE A 350 -10.34 -11.27 -9.57
C PHE A 350 -9.08 -10.49 -9.20
N ASP A 351 -7.96 -10.84 -9.84
CA ASP A 351 -6.68 -10.15 -9.63
C ASP A 351 -6.64 -8.85 -10.43
N SER A 352 -6.66 -7.72 -9.73
CA SER A 352 -6.70 -6.42 -10.38
C SER A 352 -5.91 -5.37 -9.61
N LEU A 353 -5.73 -4.23 -10.25
CA LEU A 353 -5.11 -3.06 -9.62
C LEU A 353 -5.75 -1.76 -10.13
N ARG A 354 -5.62 -0.70 -9.35
CA ARG A 354 -6.00 0.68 -9.72
C ARG A 354 -4.91 1.66 -9.30
N ILE A 355 -4.69 2.74 -10.05
CA ILE A 355 -3.64 3.71 -9.70
C ILE A 355 -3.91 5.15 -10.17
N GLY A 356 -5.09 5.46 -10.70
CA GLY A 356 -5.41 6.82 -11.17
C GLY A 356 -4.52 7.33 -12.32
N GLU A 357 -4.81 8.53 -12.84
CA GLU A 357 -4.09 9.08 -13.99
C GLU A 357 -2.81 9.84 -13.65
N SER A 358 -2.68 10.44 -12.46
CA SER A 358 -1.54 11.30 -12.08
C SER A 358 -0.74 10.66 -10.93
N PRO A 359 0.57 10.38 -11.11
CA PRO A 359 1.39 9.77 -10.06
C PRO A 359 1.44 10.61 -8.78
N GLU A 360 1.43 11.93 -8.89
CA GLU A 360 1.53 12.85 -7.76
C GLU A 360 0.26 12.90 -6.90
N LYS A 361 -0.84 12.37 -7.43
CA LYS A 361 -2.17 12.36 -6.80
C LYS A 361 -2.71 10.95 -6.70
N SER A 362 -1.85 9.94 -6.65
CA SER A 362 -2.32 8.56 -6.62
C SER A 362 -1.43 7.65 -5.80
N SER A 363 -2.07 6.66 -5.21
CA SER A 363 -1.49 5.53 -4.51
C SER A 363 -1.98 4.24 -5.19
N PRO A 364 -1.13 3.20 -5.30
CA PRO A 364 -1.55 1.90 -5.81
C PRO A 364 -2.69 1.30 -4.97
N MET A 365 -3.69 0.74 -5.64
CA MET A 365 -4.75 -0.05 -5.02
C MET A 365 -4.67 -1.47 -5.59
N PHE A 366 -4.47 -2.45 -4.72
CA PHE A 366 -4.39 -3.86 -5.09
C PHE A 366 -5.69 -4.55 -4.73
N LEU A 367 -6.33 -5.15 -5.73
CA LEU A 367 -7.54 -5.95 -5.56
C LEU A 367 -7.10 -7.41 -5.57
N SER A 368 -7.33 -8.10 -4.45
CA SER A 368 -6.95 -9.49 -4.31
C SER A 368 -8.07 -10.40 -4.81
N PRO A 369 -7.74 -11.49 -5.54
CA PRO A 369 -8.69 -12.54 -5.84
C PRO A 369 -9.17 -13.25 -4.57
N SER A 370 -10.31 -13.91 -4.69
CA SER A 370 -11.02 -14.57 -3.59
C SER A 370 -10.49 -15.96 -3.25
N VAL A 371 -10.83 -16.43 -2.04
CA VAL A 371 -10.75 -17.87 -1.72
C VAL A 371 -11.93 -18.61 -2.36
N THR A 372 -13.12 -18.01 -2.39
CA THR A 372 -14.26 -18.63 -3.07
C THR A 372 -14.00 -18.82 -4.56
N PRO A 373 -14.30 -20.01 -5.13
CA PRO A 373 -14.25 -20.22 -6.57
C PRO A 373 -15.57 -19.81 -7.26
N PHE A 374 -16.52 -19.24 -6.51
CA PHE A 374 -17.86 -18.94 -7.01
C PHE A 374 -17.80 -18.06 -8.26
N LYS A 375 -18.34 -18.59 -9.35
CA LYS A 375 -18.62 -17.82 -10.56
C LYS A 375 -19.75 -16.86 -10.25
N THR A 376 -19.43 -15.56 -10.25
CA THR A 376 -20.42 -14.49 -10.11
C THR A 376 -21.59 -14.65 -11.09
N THR A 377 -22.74 -14.12 -10.71
CA THR A 377 -23.93 -14.04 -11.57
C THR A 377 -23.77 -13.03 -12.70
N LEU A 378 -22.76 -12.16 -12.62
CA LEU A 378 -22.34 -11.27 -13.71
C LEU A 378 -21.74 -12.09 -14.87
N PRO A 379 -21.76 -11.58 -16.11
CA PRO A 379 -21.35 -12.32 -17.30
C PRO A 379 -19.81 -12.39 -17.43
N THR A 380 -19.15 -13.05 -16.48
CA THR A 380 -17.69 -13.20 -16.43
C THR A 380 -17.31 -14.68 -16.32
N ASP A 381 -16.01 -14.97 -16.27
CA ASP A 381 -15.50 -16.31 -15.92
C ASP A 381 -15.33 -16.50 -14.42
N HIS A 382 -14.74 -17.62 -14.02
CA HIS A 382 -14.49 -17.99 -12.63
C HIS A 382 -12.99 -17.90 -12.33
N SER A 383 -12.64 -17.58 -11.09
CA SER A 383 -11.26 -17.61 -10.59
C SER A 383 -10.99 -18.89 -9.81
N ASN A 384 -9.73 -19.33 -9.82
CA ASN A 384 -9.29 -20.35 -8.86
C ASN A 384 -9.15 -19.75 -7.46
N PRO A 385 -9.38 -20.53 -6.39
CA PRO A 385 -9.12 -20.10 -5.02
C PRO A 385 -7.70 -19.58 -4.84
N SER A 386 -7.58 -18.43 -4.16
CA SER A 386 -6.34 -17.64 -4.16
C SER A 386 -5.99 -17.04 -2.81
N ILE A 387 -4.70 -16.87 -2.55
CA ILE A 387 -4.14 -16.18 -1.37
C ILE A 387 -2.93 -15.33 -1.79
N ARG A 388 -2.70 -14.17 -1.16
CA ARG A 388 -1.63 -13.24 -1.57
C ARG A 388 -0.70 -12.86 -0.42
N LEU A 389 0.60 -13.01 -0.63
CA LEU A 389 1.65 -12.57 0.31
C LEU A 389 2.32 -11.30 -0.21
N PHE A 390 2.33 -10.24 0.58
CA PHE A 390 3.08 -9.02 0.28
C PHE A 390 4.44 -9.03 0.98
N GLU A 391 5.42 -8.42 0.33
CA GLU A 391 6.73 -8.08 0.89
C GLU A 391 6.83 -6.55 1.02
N TYR A 392 7.32 -6.05 2.16
CA TYR A 392 7.48 -4.62 2.40
C TYR A 392 8.75 -4.31 3.19
N ASP A 393 9.24 -3.07 3.15
CA ASP A 393 10.35 -2.61 3.98
C ASP A 393 9.82 -2.14 5.35
N ARG A 394 10.19 -2.80 6.44
CA ARG A 394 9.76 -2.46 7.81
C ARG A 394 10.19 -1.06 8.23
N ASN A 395 11.26 -0.52 7.64
CA ASN A 395 11.77 0.80 7.98
C ASN A 395 10.97 1.92 7.33
N SER A 396 10.58 1.78 6.06
CA SER A 396 9.89 2.84 5.31
C SER A 396 8.39 2.62 5.18
N GLY A 397 7.94 1.36 5.29
CA GLY A 397 6.59 0.93 4.96
C GLY A 397 6.38 0.73 3.46
N GLU A 398 7.36 0.95 2.59
CA GLU A 398 7.19 0.79 1.14
C GLU A 398 6.91 -0.67 0.77
N VAL A 399 5.93 -0.89 -0.11
CA VAL A 399 5.62 -2.23 -0.64
C VAL A 399 6.66 -2.58 -1.70
N LEU A 400 7.34 -3.70 -1.50
CA LEU A 400 8.44 -4.15 -2.35
C LEU A 400 7.96 -5.17 -3.39
N ASP A 401 7.02 -6.04 -3.03
CA ASP A 401 6.48 -7.05 -3.96
C ASP A 401 5.17 -7.67 -3.46
N TYR A 402 4.55 -8.48 -4.30
CA TYR A 402 3.66 -9.53 -3.84
C TYR A 402 3.83 -10.84 -4.62
N TYR A 403 3.44 -11.91 -3.96
CA TYR A 403 3.43 -13.28 -4.45
C TYR A 403 1.98 -13.77 -4.43
N GLN A 404 1.43 -14.00 -5.62
CA GLN A 404 0.08 -14.54 -5.78
C GLN A 404 0.17 -16.06 -5.78
N TYR A 405 -0.56 -16.71 -4.88
CA TYR A 405 -0.70 -18.17 -4.84
C TYR A 405 -2.14 -18.55 -5.17
N TYR A 406 -2.29 -19.75 -5.72
CA TYR A 406 -3.60 -20.28 -6.07
C TYR A 406 -3.65 -21.80 -5.87
N LEU A 407 -4.87 -22.31 -5.76
CA LEU A 407 -5.16 -23.74 -5.82
C LEU A 407 -5.84 -24.05 -7.15
N ASN A 408 -5.25 -24.91 -7.97
CA ASN A 408 -5.95 -25.45 -9.13
C ASN A 408 -7.10 -26.36 -8.65
N LEU A 409 -8.31 -25.81 -8.57
CA LEU A 409 -9.46 -26.48 -7.95
C LEU A 409 -9.84 -27.78 -8.69
N SER A 410 -9.76 -27.75 -10.04
CA SER A 410 -10.03 -28.92 -10.87
C SER A 410 -9.06 -30.06 -10.56
N ALA A 411 -7.75 -29.77 -10.53
CA ALA A 411 -6.74 -30.78 -10.21
C ALA A 411 -6.87 -31.28 -8.76
N ALA A 412 -7.14 -30.38 -7.82
CA ALA A 412 -7.34 -30.72 -6.40
C ALA A 412 -8.48 -31.72 -6.21
N ASN A 413 -9.60 -31.48 -6.90
CA ASN A 413 -10.77 -32.35 -6.89
C ASN A 413 -10.56 -33.67 -7.66
N GLN A 414 -9.62 -33.71 -8.62
CA GLN A 414 -9.20 -34.94 -9.33
C GLN A 414 -8.14 -35.76 -8.59
N GLY A 415 -7.82 -35.42 -7.34
CA GLY A 415 -6.93 -36.19 -6.48
C GLY A 415 -5.49 -35.66 -6.38
N ALA A 416 -5.19 -34.49 -6.94
CA ALA A 416 -3.88 -33.84 -6.73
C ALA A 416 -3.66 -33.38 -5.27
N GLY A 417 -4.74 -33.31 -4.49
CA GLY A 417 -4.73 -32.76 -3.12
C GLY A 417 -4.79 -31.23 -3.14
N ASP A 418 -4.71 -30.63 -1.96
CA ASP A 418 -4.69 -29.18 -1.77
C ASP A 418 -3.30 -28.56 -1.96
N LYS A 419 -2.74 -28.73 -3.16
CA LYS A 419 -1.44 -28.15 -3.52
C LYS A 419 -1.61 -26.70 -3.97
N TRP A 420 -1.35 -25.79 -3.04
CA TRP A 420 -1.25 -24.36 -3.33
C TRP A 420 0.10 -24.04 -3.97
N GLU A 421 0.09 -23.36 -5.10
CA GLU A 421 1.27 -23.09 -5.92
C GLU A 421 1.41 -21.59 -6.18
N LEU A 422 2.66 -21.12 -6.36
CA LEU A 422 2.92 -19.76 -6.78
C LEU A 422 2.43 -19.58 -8.22
N GLU A 423 1.52 -18.65 -8.43
CA GLU A 423 1.09 -18.23 -9.76
C GLU A 423 2.13 -17.27 -10.36
N TYR A 424 2.41 -16.17 -9.65
CA TYR A 424 3.40 -15.20 -10.07
C TYR A 424 3.88 -14.28 -8.93
N GLN A 425 4.99 -13.59 -9.22
CA GLN A 425 5.54 -12.50 -8.44
C GLN A 425 5.43 -11.21 -9.26
N PHE A 426 4.86 -10.14 -8.71
CA PHE A 426 4.49 -8.93 -9.46
C PHE A 426 5.68 -8.26 -10.15
N THR A 427 6.77 -8.02 -9.41
CA THR A 427 7.96 -7.35 -9.96
C THR A 427 8.55 -8.10 -11.15
N THR A 428 8.61 -9.43 -11.07
CA THR A 428 9.09 -10.30 -12.14
C THR A 428 8.12 -10.34 -13.32
N ALA A 429 6.81 -10.41 -13.04
CA ALA A 429 5.77 -10.46 -14.06
C ALA A 429 5.73 -9.19 -14.92
N TYR A 430 5.95 -8.01 -14.32
CA TYR A 430 5.83 -6.73 -15.03
C TYR A 430 7.16 -5.97 -15.23
N GLY A 431 8.27 -6.57 -14.82
CA GLY A 431 9.62 -6.04 -15.01
C GLY A 431 9.82 -4.69 -14.32
N VAL A 432 9.37 -4.59 -13.07
CA VAL A 432 9.51 -3.44 -12.18
C VAL A 432 10.29 -3.83 -10.93
N HIS A 433 10.74 -2.88 -10.13
CA HIS A 433 11.67 -3.15 -9.02
C HIS A 433 11.02 -3.13 -7.63
N ASP A 434 9.87 -2.48 -7.51
CA ASP A 434 9.05 -2.42 -6.30
C ASP A 434 7.58 -2.12 -6.67
N LEU A 435 6.74 -1.89 -5.66
CA LEU A 435 5.32 -1.59 -5.81
C LEU A 435 4.98 -0.16 -5.40
N ASN A 436 5.95 0.76 -5.45
CA ASN A 436 5.67 2.18 -5.26
C ASN A 436 4.81 2.73 -6.43
N THR A 437 4.23 3.92 -6.26
CA THR A 437 3.35 4.53 -7.28
C THR A 437 3.99 4.59 -8.66
N PHE A 438 5.28 4.94 -8.77
CA PHE A 438 5.95 5.06 -10.08
C PHE A 438 6.15 3.71 -10.76
N SER A 439 6.58 2.70 -10.01
CA SER A 439 6.78 1.34 -10.52
C SER A 439 5.46 0.69 -10.95
N VAL A 440 4.40 0.79 -10.14
CA VAL A 440 3.09 0.24 -10.51
C VAL A 440 2.54 0.96 -11.74
N ARG A 441 2.76 2.27 -11.88
CA ARG A 441 2.38 2.98 -13.11
C ARG A 441 3.17 2.53 -14.33
N ASP A 442 4.47 2.29 -14.20
CA ASP A 442 5.27 1.72 -15.29
C ASP A 442 4.74 0.34 -15.71
N ALA A 443 4.36 -0.51 -14.75
CA ALA A 443 3.67 -1.77 -15.02
C ALA A 443 2.33 -1.55 -15.75
N VAL A 444 1.49 -0.62 -15.29
CA VAL A 444 0.22 -0.28 -15.95
C VAL A 444 0.43 0.24 -17.36
N HIS A 445 1.42 1.12 -17.59
CA HIS A 445 1.76 1.61 -18.92
C HIS A 445 2.17 0.47 -19.85
N LYS A 446 2.90 -0.54 -19.36
CA LYS A 446 3.22 -1.75 -20.14
C LYS A 446 1.97 -2.59 -20.43
N ILE A 447 1.03 -2.71 -19.49
CA ILE A 447 -0.22 -3.47 -19.65
C ILE A 447 -1.12 -2.82 -20.71
N ILE A 448 -1.34 -1.51 -20.65
CA ILE A 448 -2.35 -0.82 -21.49
C ILE A 448 -1.85 -0.35 -22.86
N ASN A 449 -0.54 -0.39 -23.13
CA ASN A 449 0.04 0.03 -24.41
C ASN A 449 0.25 -1.18 -25.34
N GLU A 450 -0.83 -1.59 -25.98
CA GLU A 450 -0.95 -2.80 -26.81
C GLU A 450 0.05 -2.88 -27.96
N ASP A 451 0.28 -1.76 -28.66
CA ASP A 451 1.09 -1.72 -29.89
C ASP A 451 2.57 -2.10 -29.63
N GLU A 452 3.03 -1.95 -28.39
CA GLU A 452 4.42 -2.20 -28.00
C GLU A 452 4.59 -3.45 -27.13
N ASN A 453 3.54 -3.89 -26.42
CA ASN A 453 3.70 -4.69 -25.21
C ASN A 453 2.61 -5.75 -24.94
N LYS A 454 1.96 -6.32 -25.98
CA LYS A 454 0.93 -7.38 -25.85
C LYS A 454 1.23 -8.49 -24.85
N LYS A 455 2.50 -8.85 -24.65
CA LYS A 455 2.91 -9.87 -23.66
C LYS A 455 2.49 -9.53 -22.22
N TYR A 456 2.53 -8.25 -21.83
CA TYR A 456 2.18 -7.83 -20.47
C TYR A 456 0.67 -7.77 -20.29
N LEU A 457 -0.04 -7.33 -21.33
CA LEU A 457 -1.50 -7.39 -21.36
C LEU A 457 -2.00 -8.83 -21.23
N ASN A 458 -1.55 -9.73 -22.10
CA ASN A 458 -1.99 -11.13 -22.06
C ASN A 458 -1.69 -11.78 -20.71
N ARG A 459 -0.53 -11.44 -20.11
CA ARG A 459 -0.18 -11.88 -18.77
C ARG A 459 -1.13 -11.33 -17.71
N TYR A 460 -1.45 -10.04 -17.76
CA TYR A 460 -2.41 -9.41 -16.86
C TYR A 460 -3.80 -10.06 -16.98
N LEU A 461 -4.30 -10.25 -18.19
CA LEU A 461 -5.60 -10.91 -18.43
C LEU A 461 -5.60 -12.38 -17.95
N GLN A 462 -4.48 -13.07 -18.13
CA GLN A 462 -4.30 -14.42 -17.59
C GLN A 462 -4.40 -14.45 -16.06
N TYR A 463 -3.73 -13.53 -15.38
CA TYR A 463 -3.72 -13.47 -13.92
C TYR A 463 -5.01 -12.89 -13.35
N ASN A 464 -5.71 -12.00 -14.07
CA ASN A 464 -7.01 -11.49 -13.64
C ASN A 464 -7.99 -12.62 -13.32
N LEU A 465 -7.98 -13.69 -14.12
CA LEU A 465 -8.79 -14.89 -13.92
C LEU A 465 -8.06 -16.03 -13.19
N ILE A 466 -6.91 -15.77 -12.55
CA ILE A 466 -6.11 -16.76 -11.82
C ILE A 466 -5.80 -18.00 -12.67
N SER A 467 -5.12 -17.74 -13.79
CA SER A 467 -4.63 -18.74 -14.75
C SER A 467 -5.73 -19.61 -15.35
N ASN A 468 -6.95 -19.07 -15.41
CA ASN A 468 -8.11 -19.72 -16.01
C ASN A 468 -8.56 -19.08 -17.34
N TYR A 469 -7.69 -18.27 -17.95
CA TYR A 469 -8.03 -17.44 -19.09
C TYR A 469 -8.31 -18.24 -20.36
N ALA A 470 -9.46 -17.93 -20.98
CA ALA A 470 -9.81 -18.27 -22.35
C ALA A 470 -9.56 -17.06 -23.26
N ASP A 471 -8.90 -17.27 -24.41
CA ASP A 471 -8.42 -16.28 -25.40
C ASP A 471 -9.52 -15.40 -26.05
N ASP A 472 -10.25 -14.57 -25.29
CA ASP A 472 -11.42 -13.83 -25.82
C ASP A 472 -11.59 -12.37 -25.30
N CYS A 473 -10.52 -11.67 -24.88
CA CYS A 473 -10.63 -10.23 -24.56
C CYS A 473 -10.53 -9.37 -25.83
N ASP A 474 -11.68 -8.86 -26.30
CA ASP A 474 -11.77 -7.97 -27.45
C ASP A 474 -11.40 -6.50 -27.12
N ASP A 475 -11.44 -5.62 -28.13
CA ASP A 475 -11.13 -4.19 -27.97
C ASP A 475 -12.02 -3.52 -26.90
N HIS A 476 -13.25 -3.99 -26.70
CA HIS A 476 -14.16 -3.44 -25.70
C HIS A 476 -13.75 -3.87 -24.29
N CYS A 477 -13.50 -5.17 -24.09
CA CYS A 477 -12.95 -5.73 -22.85
C CYS A 477 -11.68 -4.97 -22.43
N LEU A 478 -10.74 -4.80 -23.36
CA LEU A 478 -9.48 -4.12 -23.10
C LEU A 478 -9.64 -2.65 -22.75
N HIS A 479 -10.53 -1.95 -23.44
CA HIS A 479 -10.89 -0.58 -23.13
C HIS A 479 -11.51 -0.46 -21.74
N ALA A 480 -12.36 -1.41 -21.34
CA ALA A 480 -12.94 -1.49 -20.00
C ALA A 480 -11.85 -1.64 -18.92
N HIS A 481 -10.93 -2.60 -19.07
CA HIS A 481 -9.78 -2.77 -18.18
C HIS A 481 -8.96 -1.49 -18.05
N LYS A 482 -8.59 -0.86 -19.18
CA LYS A 482 -7.83 0.38 -19.18
C LYS A 482 -8.56 1.50 -18.44
N CYS A 483 -9.86 1.66 -18.69
CA CYS A 483 -10.66 2.69 -18.06
C CYS A 483 -10.78 2.45 -16.55
N ALA A 484 -11.08 1.22 -16.11
CA ALA A 484 -11.19 0.86 -14.70
C ALA A 484 -9.86 1.11 -13.95
N ILE A 485 -8.72 0.68 -14.51
CA ILE A 485 -7.39 0.83 -13.87
C ILE A 485 -7.00 2.29 -13.65
N LEU A 486 -7.28 3.16 -14.63
CA LEU A 486 -6.77 4.54 -14.64
C LEU A 486 -7.78 5.60 -14.19
N ASN A 487 -9.07 5.34 -14.30
CA ASN A 487 -10.10 6.36 -14.10
C ASN A 487 -11.00 6.01 -12.91
N LEU A 488 -10.57 6.43 -11.73
CA LEU A 488 -11.30 6.17 -10.48
C LEU A 488 -12.38 7.21 -10.16
N ARG A 489 -12.37 8.37 -10.80
CA ARG A 489 -13.43 9.38 -10.67
C ARG A 489 -14.53 9.17 -11.69
N ARG A 490 -15.77 9.39 -11.28
CA ARG A 490 -16.95 9.15 -12.13
C ARG A 490 -16.89 9.85 -13.49
N VAL A 491 -16.59 11.15 -13.51
CA VAL A 491 -16.58 11.93 -14.75
C VAL A 491 -15.46 11.50 -15.70
N ALA A 492 -14.30 11.15 -15.16
CA ALA A 492 -13.17 10.65 -15.95
C ALA A 492 -13.48 9.26 -16.51
N LEU A 493 -14.05 8.38 -15.67
CA LEU A 493 -14.41 7.02 -16.02
C LEU A 493 -15.47 6.98 -17.12
N LYS A 494 -16.57 7.71 -16.95
CA LYS A 494 -17.64 7.80 -17.96
C LYS A 494 -17.12 8.35 -19.29
N ARG A 495 -16.22 9.34 -19.26
CA ARG A 495 -15.56 9.88 -20.44
C ARG A 495 -14.63 8.87 -21.11
N CYS A 496 -13.88 8.09 -20.32
CA CYS A 496 -13.04 7.01 -20.85
C CYS A 496 -13.91 5.97 -21.54
N LEU A 497 -14.89 5.39 -20.84
CA LEU A 497 -15.77 4.32 -21.35
C LEU A 497 -16.56 4.75 -22.59
N SER A 498 -16.96 6.03 -22.70
CA SER A 498 -17.67 6.56 -23.87
C SER A 498 -16.79 6.96 -25.06
N SER A 499 -15.47 6.96 -24.91
CA SER A 499 -14.56 7.33 -25.99
C SER A 499 -14.33 6.16 -26.95
N ASN A 500 -14.96 6.21 -28.13
CA ASN A 500 -14.68 5.27 -29.21
C ASN A 500 -13.29 5.55 -29.82
N HIS A 501 -12.31 4.71 -29.46
CA HIS A 501 -10.95 4.54 -30.04
C HIS A 501 -9.80 5.53 -29.74
N ARG A 502 -8.67 4.88 -29.39
CA ARG A 502 -7.24 5.25 -29.48
C ARG A 502 -6.81 6.58 -28.89
N TRP A 503 -6.56 6.54 -27.58
CA TRP A 503 -5.73 7.53 -26.90
C TRP A 503 -4.25 7.31 -27.21
N HIS A 504 -3.65 8.24 -27.96
CA HIS A 504 -2.20 8.42 -27.98
C HIS A 504 -1.77 9.13 -26.69
N PHE A 505 -0.87 8.51 -25.93
CA PHE A 505 -0.16 9.20 -24.85
C PHE A 505 0.66 10.35 -25.45
N SER A 506 0.38 11.57 -25.00
CA SER A 506 1.19 12.75 -25.33
C SER A 506 2.50 12.70 -24.56
N THR A 507 3.50 12.01 -25.11
CA THR A 507 4.90 12.10 -24.65
C THR A 507 5.69 13.07 -25.52
N THR A 508 5.37 14.36 -25.54
CA THR A 508 6.34 15.40 -25.98
C THR A 508 6.06 16.78 -25.34
N PRO A 509 7.10 17.49 -24.84
CA PRO A 509 7.01 18.92 -24.57
C PRO A 509 7.00 19.70 -25.89
N ARG A 510 6.09 20.66 -26.06
CA ARG A 510 6.09 21.57 -27.23
C ARG A 510 7.34 22.46 -27.21
N PRO A 511 8.12 22.56 -28.30
CA PRO A 511 9.08 23.64 -28.45
C PRO A 511 8.40 24.88 -29.05
N HIS A 512 8.53 26.02 -28.36
CA HIS A 512 8.22 27.33 -28.92
C HIS A 512 9.35 27.76 -29.88
N HIS A 513 9.02 28.03 -31.14
CA HIS A 513 9.91 28.70 -32.08
C HIS A 513 9.82 30.23 -31.90
N HIS A 514 10.95 30.88 -31.63
CA HIS A 514 11.16 32.31 -31.83
C HIS A 514 12.24 32.55 -32.92
N PRO A 515 12.12 33.61 -33.73
CA PRO A 515 13.06 33.89 -34.81
C PRO A 515 14.38 34.50 -34.30
N HIS A 516 15.47 34.14 -34.98
CA HIS A 516 16.84 34.56 -34.68
C HIS A 516 17.08 36.05 -34.97
N HIS A 517 17.63 36.76 -33.98
CA HIS A 517 18.40 38.00 -34.16
C HIS A 517 19.91 37.69 -33.99
N PRO A 518 20.81 38.41 -34.69
CA PRO A 518 22.25 38.21 -34.53
C PRO A 518 22.73 38.73 -33.17
N PRO A 519 23.77 38.12 -32.58
CA PRO A 519 24.22 38.46 -31.24
C PRO A 519 24.91 39.83 -31.20
N PRO A 520 24.80 40.58 -30.09
CA PRO A 520 25.49 41.85 -29.92
C PRO A 520 26.99 41.61 -29.67
N HIS A 521 27.82 42.49 -30.22
CA HIS A 521 29.25 42.52 -29.93
C HIS A 521 29.48 42.87 -28.45
N VAL A 522 30.06 41.93 -27.69
CA VAL A 522 30.51 42.18 -26.31
C VAL A 522 31.82 42.98 -26.38
N PRO A 523 31.91 44.16 -25.75
CA PRO A 523 33.13 44.94 -25.72
C PRO A 523 34.27 44.20 -25.02
N ILE A 524 35.47 44.24 -25.59
CA ILE A 524 36.67 43.52 -25.14
C ILE A 524 36.99 43.74 -23.64
N TYR A 525 36.63 44.91 -23.08
CA TYR A 525 36.85 45.19 -21.65
C TYR A 525 36.02 44.31 -20.72
N VAL A 526 34.83 43.85 -21.13
CA VAL A 526 33.99 42.93 -20.34
C VAL A 526 34.64 41.56 -20.25
N THR A 527 35.26 41.08 -21.34
CA THR A 527 36.02 39.83 -21.35
C THR A 527 37.23 39.89 -20.43
N VAL A 528 37.94 41.03 -20.39
CA VAL A 528 39.08 41.23 -19.49
C VAL A 528 38.64 41.21 -18.02
N ILE A 529 37.52 41.87 -17.67
CA ILE A 529 36.98 41.86 -16.30
C ILE A 529 36.62 40.43 -15.87
N ILE A 530 35.97 39.66 -16.74
CA ILE A 530 35.59 38.27 -16.44
C ILE A 530 36.84 37.41 -16.20
N VAL A 531 37.88 37.54 -17.04
CA VAL A 531 39.13 36.79 -16.87
C VAL A 531 39.84 37.13 -15.54
N VAL A 532 39.87 38.41 -15.16
CA VAL A 532 40.48 38.86 -13.91
C VAL A 532 39.70 38.35 -12.68
N LEU A 533 38.37 38.40 -12.72
CA LEU A 533 37.52 37.86 -11.64
C LEU A 533 37.65 36.34 -11.52
N SER A 534 37.75 35.64 -12.65
CA SER A 534 37.94 34.18 -12.70
C SER A 534 39.28 33.76 -12.09
N ALA A 535 40.35 34.50 -12.41
CA ALA A 535 41.67 34.27 -11.84
C ALA A 535 41.69 34.55 -10.32
N GLY A 536 40.99 35.59 -9.87
CA GLY A 536 40.84 35.90 -8.44
C GLY A 536 40.13 34.79 -7.65
N LEU A 537 39.05 34.24 -8.20
CA LEU A 537 38.31 33.11 -7.59
C LEU A 537 39.16 31.82 -7.55
N LEU A 538 39.95 31.56 -8.58
CA LEU A 538 40.85 30.39 -8.61
C LEU A 538 41.94 30.49 -7.54
N ILE A 539 42.53 31.68 -7.36
CA ILE A 539 43.53 31.92 -6.31
C ILE A 539 42.90 31.75 -4.92
N LEU A 540 41.66 32.23 -4.73
CA LEU A 540 40.93 32.05 -3.47
C LEU A 540 40.66 30.56 -3.18
N ALA A 541 40.24 29.79 -4.18
CA ALA A 541 40.00 28.35 -4.03
C ALA A 541 41.28 27.58 -3.69
N VAL A 542 42.41 27.90 -4.32
CA VAL A 542 43.72 27.31 -4.00
C VAL A 542 44.15 27.69 -2.58
N ALA A 543 43.95 28.95 -2.17
CA ALA A 543 44.25 29.39 -0.80
C ALA A 543 43.41 28.65 0.26
N VAL A 544 42.11 28.43 -0.01
CA VAL A 544 41.24 27.64 0.87
C VAL A 544 41.69 26.18 0.94
N MET A 545 42.06 25.56 -0.19
CA MET A 545 42.62 24.20 -0.17
C MET A 545 43.93 24.10 0.61
N CYS A 546 44.83 25.08 0.49
CA CYS A 546 46.06 25.12 1.27
C CYS A 546 45.81 25.35 2.78
N LEU A 547 44.70 25.98 3.16
CA LEU A 547 44.31 26.13 4.57
C LEU A 547 43.63 24.87 5.12
N CYS A 548 42.92 24.10 4.29
CA CYS A 548 42.32 22.82 4.67
C CYS A 548 43.35 21.66 4.76
N PHE A 549 44.49 21.76 4.07
CA PHE A 549 45.59 20.79 4.15
C PHE A 549 46.79 21.34 4.92
N ARG A 550 46.66 21.47 6.25
CA ARG A 550 47.84 21.45 7.15
C ARG A 550 47.97 20.06 7.77
N PRO A 551 49.13 19.38 7.64
CA PRO A 551 49.37 18.14 8.36
C PRO A 551 49.49 18.44 9.87
N GLY A 552 48.56 17.92 10.66
CA GLY A 552 48.64 17.92 12.12
C GLY A 552 49.81 17.08 12.60
N GLN A 553 50.55 17.63 13.56
CA GLN A 553 51.71 17.07 14.22
C GLN A 553 51.39 15.72 14.89
N TYR A 554 52.23 14.72 14.64
CA TYR A 554 52.27 13.46 15.37
C TYR A 554 52.59 13.70 16.86
N MET A 555 51.69 13.26 17.74
CA MET A 555 51.96 13.17 19.18
C MET A 555 52.92 12.00 19.45
N HIS A 556 54.04 12.32 20.10
CA HIS A 556 55.02 11.39 20.65
C HIS A 556 54.43 10.45 21.71
N MET A 557 54.54 9.13 21.53
CA MET A 557 54.53 8.17 22.65
C MET A 557 55.89 8.20 23.36
N ARG A 558 55.88 8.50 24.66
CA ARG A 558 57.05 8.42 25.55
C ARG A 558 57.27 6.98 26.02
N ARG A 559 58.52 6.51 25.89
CA ARG A 559 59.13 5.42 26.66
C ARG A 559 59.18 5.78 28.15
N GLY A 560 58.77 4.86 29.02
CA GLY A 560 59.03 4.87 30.46
C GLY A 560 59.48 3.50 30.93
N TYR A 561 60.71 3.42 31.45
CA TYR A 561 61.29 2.27 32.15
C TYR A 561 60.72 2.17 33.58
N SER A 562 60.38 0.97 34.06
CA SER A 562 60.67 0.55 35.45
C SER A 562 60.60 -0.98 35.66
N LYS A 563 61.76 -1.55 35.99
CA LYS A 563 62.11 -2.61 36.97
C LYS A 563 61.17 -3.81 37.27
N ILE A 564 61.84 -4.98 37.20
CA ILE A 564 61.62 -6.33 37.76
C ILE A 564 61.52 -6.29 39.32
N PRO A 565 60.80 -7.19 40.04
CA PRO A 565 61.20 -8.59 40.37
C PRO A 565 60.10 -9.63 40.06
N ASP A 566 60.41 -10.76 39.40
CA ASP A 566 60.91 -12.04 39.95
C ASP A 566 59.90 -12.80 40.84
N TYR A 567 59.40 -13.95 40.35
CA TYR A 567 59.33 -15.27 41.02
C TYR A 567 58.38 -16.22 40.28
N GLY A 568 58.83 -17.47 40.06
CA GLY A 568 57.97 -18.64 40.18
C GLY A 568 57.68 -19.43 38.91
N ALA A 569 58.47 -20.50 38.71
CA ALA A 569 58.31 -21.53 37.70
C ALA A 569 57.14 -22.51 37.98
N ALA A 570 56.57 -23.10 36.92
CA ALA A 570 56.14 -24.51 36.76
C ALA A 570 55.30 -24.63 35.48
N THR A 571 55.86 -25.08 34.35
CA THR A 571 55.83 -26.47 33.83
C THR A 571 54.45 -27.10 33.65
N SER A 572 54.09 -27.25 32.37
CA SER A 572 53.72 -28.50 31.68
C SER A 572 52.32 -29.12 31.87
N ASN A 573 51.69 -29.26 30.69
CA ASN A 573 51.14 -30.48 30.11
C ASN A 573 49.66 -30.85 30.31
N ASN A 574 49.07 -31.12 29.14
CA ASN A 574 48.07 -32.15 28.82
C ASN A 574 46.68 -31.93 29.41
N ALA A 575 45.57 -32.43 28.87
CA ALA A 575 45.13 -32.99 27.59
C ALA A 575 43.64 -33.29 27.86
N GLU A 576 42.83 -33.37 26.80
CA GLU A 576 41.60 -34.17 26.72
C GLU A 576 40.64 -34.25 27.93
N THR A 577 39.45 -33.66 27.78
CA THR A 577 38.19 -34.41 27.58
C THR A 577 37.07 -33.49 27.13
#